data_AF-A0A7J6T3I0-F1
#
_entry.id   AF-A0A7J6T3I0-F1
#
_cell.length_a   1.000
_cell.length_b   1.000
_cell.length_c   1.000
_cell.angle_alpha   90.00
_cell.angle_beta   90.00
_cell.angle_gamma   90.00
#
_symmetry.space_group_name_H-M   'P 1'
#
loop_
_entity.id
_entity.type
_entity.pdbx_description
1 polymer ?
#
loop_
_entity_poly.entity_id
_entity_poly.type
_entity_poly.pdbx_seq_one_letter_code
_entity_poly.pdbx_strand_id
1 'polypeptide(L)'
;MYSEGDRGAGSAAEELLAVSFLLCRAITLSSLTTITPKNLLESLIWDLSEVLGSIPSYDILAVFFARYAWDGELSLSMLRRSFERSSSAAGTLHAALRIIKKTRVGLWLPPGACESSITARRALWGRECTVVPLPYSDSESARLMAADSRTRSILVDTANKETVEFCRSLGAALLPMNRLISSVPAVESSDHLPNHGPVHVPSISYYHIGKQCPLEGRQLDSRARNTVALLDLSERDCVLVCGSGDAGADFEDLQAVQRAGAGIVNFSAESPEDIVVAARESKATVIIGDCDKLKEVTEVMVRMDPIYREELLQDLRMVVCDLPWRHSSVLKSMVE
;
A
#
# COMPACT_ATOMS: atom_id res chain seq x y z
N MET A 1 -45.81 23.63 18.07
CA MET A 1 -45.05 23.51 16.82
C MET A 1 -43.60 23.27 17.21
N TYR A 2 -43.00 22.17 16.75
CA TYR A 2 -41.56 21.92 16.96
C TYR A 2 -40.74 22.98 16.23
N SER A 3 -39.63 23.42 16.84
CA SER A 3 -38.72 24.38 16.23
C SER A 3 -38.07 23.77 14.97
N GLU A 4 -37.62 24.59 14.01
CA GLU A 4 -36.91 24.07 12.82
C GLU A 4 -35.66 23.26 13.20
N GLY A 5 -35.04 23.55 14.35
CA GLY A 5 -33.93 22.76 14.90
C GLY A 5 -34.34 21.35 15.36
N ASP A 6 -35.55 21.19 15.90
CA ASP A 6 -36.08 19.88 16.30
C ASP A 6 -36.43 19.01 15.09
N ARG A 7 -36.79 19.62 13.96
CA ARG A 7 -37.02 18.89 12.69
C ARG A 7 -35.72 18.37 12.09
N GLY A 8 -34.64 19.14 12.15
CA GLY A 8 -33.31 18.71 11.70
C GLY A 8 -32.72 17.58 12.54
N ALA A 9 -32.93 17.61 13.87
CA ALA A 9 -32.49 16.54 14.76
C ALA A 9 -33.31 15.25 14.59
N GLY A 10 -34.62 15.36 14.32
CA GLY A 10 -35.49 14.22 14.00
C GLY A 10 -35.05 13.49 12.72
N SER A 11 -34.74 14.24 11.66
CA SER A 11 -34.25 13.68 10.39
C SER A 11 -32.93 12.92 10.55
N ALA A 12 -31.98 13.47 11.32
CA ALA A 12 -30.69 12.82 11.55
C ALA A 12 -30.81 11.55 12.41
N ALA A 13 -31.74 11.52 13.37
CA ALA A 13 -32.00 10.35 14.19
C ALA A 13 -32.68 9.22 13.39
N GLU A 14 -33.63 9.57 12.51
CA GLU A 14 -34.28 8.62 11.59
C GLU A 14 -33.29 8.04 10.57
N GLU A 15 -32.36 8.87 10.06
CA GLU A 15 -31.24 8.45 9.22
C GLU A 15 -30.32 7.44 9.92
N LEU A 16 -29.90 7.74 11.16
CA LEU A 16 -29.07 6.85 11.96
C LEU A 16 -29.77 5.54 12.30
N LEU A 17 -31.08 5.56 12.59
CA LEU A 17 -31.89 4.37 12.86
C LEU A 17 -32.05 3.49 11.62
N ALA A 18 -32.36 4.09 10.47
CA ALA A 18 -32.46 3.37 9.20
C ALA A 18 -31.13 2.69 8.85
N VAL A 19 -30.01 3.42 8.96
CA VAL A 19 -28.67 2.91 8.71
C VAL A 19 -28.30 1.81 9.70
N SER A 20 -28.62 1.98 10.99
CA SER A 20 -28.36 0.96 12.01
C SER A 20 -29.15 -0.33 11.74
N PHE A 21 -30.39 -0.20 11.27
CA PHE A 21 -31.21 -1.34 10.86
C PHE A 21 -30.63 -2.04 9.62
N LEU A 22 -30.20 -1.27 8.62
CA LEU A 22 -29.55 -1.80 7.41
C LEU A 22 -28.20 -2.47 7.71
N LEU A 23 -27.40 -1.90 8.62
CA LEU A 23 -26.17 -2.50 9.14
C LEU A 23 -26.46 -3.80 9.89
N CYS A 24 -27.43 -3.82 10.82
CA CYS A 24 -27.85 -5.02 11.53
C CYS A 24 -28.32 -6.11 10.55
N ARG A 25 -29.08 -5.75 9.51
CA ARG A 25 -29.53 -6.70 8.49
C ARG A 25 -28.36 -7.19 7.63
N ALA A 26 -27.44 -6.32 7.23
CA ALA A 26 -26.25 -6.70 6.49
C ALA A 26 -25.34 -7.66 7.28
N ILE A 27 -25.12 -7.40 8.56
CA ILE A 27 -24.37 -8.27 9.48
C ILE A 27 -25.09 -9.62 9.66
N THR A 28 -26.41 -9.58 9.85
CA THR A 28 -27.23 -10.79 9.98
C THR A 28 -27.17 -11.64 8.71
N LEU A 29 -27.29 -11.01 7.54
CA LEU A 29 -27.19 -11.67 6.23
C LEU A 29 -25.78 -12.17 5.94
N SER A 30 -24.71 -11.48 6.37
CA SER A 30 -23.33 -11.96 6.22
C SER A 30 -23.00 -13.11 7.18
N SER A 31 -23.64 -13.16 8.36
CA SER A 31 -23.51 -14.25 9.33
C SER A 31 -24.26 -15.52 8.91
N LEU A 32 -25.24 -15.39 8.01
CA LEU A 32 -25.94 -16.48 7.35
C LEU A 32 -25.17 -16.83 6.06
N THR A 33 -24.23 -17.74 6.17
CA THR A 33 -23.13 -18.11 5.24
C THR A 33 -23.48 -18.53 3.79
N THR A 34 -24.62 -18.10 3.22
CA THR A 34 -25.07 -18.47 1.87
C THR A 34 -25.21 -17.30 0.89
N ILE A 35 -25.09 -16.05 1.36
CA ILE A 35 -25.22 -14.88 0.48
C ILE A 35 -23.82 -14.44 0.02
N THR A 36 -23.59 -14.47 -1.29
CA THR A 36 -22.35 -13.92 -1.85
C THR A 36 -22.30 -12.40 -1.62
N PRO A 37 -21.11 -11.80 -1.40
CA PRO A 37 -21.00 -10.35 -1.20
C PRO A 37 -21.66 -9.51 -2.31
N LYS A 38 -21.69 -10.05 -3.53
CA LYS A 38 -22.42 -9.48 -4.67
C LYS A 38 -23.94 -9.43 -4.43
N ASN A 39 -24.55 -10.52 -3.98
CA ASN A 39 -25.98 -10.57 -3.71
C ASN A 39 -26.35 -9.66 -2.53
N LEU A 40 -25.48 -9.59 -1.50
CA LEU A 40 -25.65 -8.66 -0.39
C LEU A 40 -25.61 -7.20 -0.86
N LEU A 41 -24.68 -6.86 -1.76
CA LEU A 41 -24.56 -5.54 -2.37
C LEU A 41 -25.78 -5.17 -3.20
N GLU A 42 -26.24 -6.07 -4.07
CA GLU A 42 -27.41 -5.83 -4.94
C GLU A 42 -28.69 -5.69 -4.11
N SER A 43 -28.89 -6.54 -3.08
CA SER A 43 -30.03 -6.42 -2.16
C SER A 43 -29.97 -5.15 -1.32
N LEU A 44 -28.79 -4.75 -0.82
CA LEU A 44 -28.65 -3.50 -0.09
C LEU A 44 -28.98 -2.32 -1.01
N ILE A 45 -28.40 -2.23 -2.20
CA ILE A 45 -28.68 -1.14 -3.15
C ILE A 45 -30.18 -1.06 -3.48
N TRP A 46 -30.83 -2.21 -3.67
CA TRP A 46 -32.27 -2.28 -3.93
C TRP A 46 -33.11 -1.82 -2.73
N ASP A 47 -32.92 -2.44 -1.56
CA ASP A 47 -33.62 -2.11 -0.31
C ASP A 47 -33.41 -0.63 0.05
N LEU A 48 -32.21 -0.10 -0.20
CA LEU A 48 -31.85 1.30 0.02
C LEU A 48 -32.53 2.24 -0.96
N SER A 49 -32.67 1.87 -2.23
CA SER A 49 -33.38 2.69 -3.22
C SER A 49 -34.87 2.80 -2.88
N GLU A 50 -35.43 1.76 -2.25
CA GLU A 50 -36.82 1.69 -1.81
C GLU A 50 -37.04 2.46 -0.49
N VAL A 51 -36.12 2.34 0.47
CA VAL A 51 -36.20 3.00 1.79
C VAL A 51 -35.76 4.47 1.76
N LEU A 52 -34.80 4.83 0.92
CA LEU A 52 -34.21 6.18 0.87
C LEU A 52 -34.83 7.11 -0.17
N GLY A 53 -35.94 6.71 -0.80
CA GLY A 53 -36.69 7.59 -1.71
C GLY A 53 -37.10 8.95 -1.10
N SER A 54 -36.97 9.11 0.23
CA SER A 54 -37.27 10.31 0.99
C SER A 54 -36.10 10.90 1.81
N ILE A 55 -34.91 10.28 1.86
CA ILE A 55 -33.83 10.65 2.79
C ILE A 55 -32.48 10.86 2.05
N PRO A 56 -31.80 12.01 2.22
CA PRO A 56 -30.51 12.29 1.57
C PRO A 56 -29.33 11.57 2.23
N SER A 57 -29.35 10.25 2.34
CA SER A 57 -28.32 9.45 3.06
C SER A 57 -27.21 8.87 2.17
N TYR A 58 -26.99 9.45 0.98
CA TYR A 58 -25.97 8.99 0.03
C TYR A 58 -24.56 8.95 0.65
N ASP A 59 -24.27 9.84 1.60
CA ASP A 59 -22.98 9.90 2.32
C ASP A 59 -22.79 8.73 3.30
N ILE A 60 -23.85 8.23 3.93
CA ILE A 60 -23.74 7.12 4.88
C ILE A 60 -23.50 5.81 4.13
N LEU A 61 -24.17 5.64 3.00
CA LEU A 61 -23.91 4.52 2.09
C LEU A 61 -22.51 4.55 1.51
N ALA A 62 -22.02 5.75 1.21
CA ALA A 62 -20.65 5.91 0.75
C ALA A 62 -19.64 5.43 1.79
N VAL A 63 -19.88 5.71 3.09
CA VAL A 63 -19.06 5.20 4.20
C VAL A 63 -19.14 3.67 4.28
N PHE A 64 -20.34 3.10 4.17
CA PHE A 64 -20.55 1.65 4.20
C PHE A 64 -19.79 0.93 3.08
N PHE A 65 -19.98 1.37 1.82
CA PHE A 65 -19.29 0.77 0.68
C PHE A 65 -17.80 0.99 0.72
N ALA A 66 -17.35 2.17 1.17
CA ALA A 66 -15.93 2.41 1.40
C ALA A 66 -15.35 1.43 2.41
N ARG A 67 -16.09 1.12 3.49
CA ARG A 67 -15.64 0.16 4.52
C ARG A 67 -15.60 -1.27 4.01
N TYR A 68 -16.65 -1.75 3.33
CA TYR A 68 -16.67 -3.12 2.80
C TYR A 68 -15.66 -3.32 1.67
N ALA A 69 -15.45 -2.30 0.83
CA ALA A 69 -14.33 -2.30 -0.11
C ALA A 69 -12.99 -2.38 0.61
N TRP A 70 -12.87 -1.63 1.70
CA TRP A 70 -11.68 -1.58 2.53
C TRP A 70 -11.41 -2.87 3.31
N ASP A 71 -12.43 -3.63 3.68
CA ASP A 71 -12.28 -4.92 4.36
C ASP A 71 -12.01 -6.06 3.37
N GLY A 72 -12.13 -5.81 2.05
CA GLY A 72 -11.91 -6.81 1.00
C GLY A 72 -13.15 -7.67 0.69
N GLU A 73 -14.26 -7.40 1.36
CA GLU A 73 -15.55 -8.05 1.15
C GLU A 73 -16.17 -7.64 -0.20
N LEU A 74 -15.86 -6.44 -0.69
CA LEU A 74 -16.29 -5.95 -2.00
C LEU A 74 -15.08 -5.52 -2.85
N SER A 75 -14.98 -6.04 -4.07
CA SER A 75 -13.97 -5.50 -5.01
C SER A 75 -14.40 -4.14 -5.54
N LEU A 76 -13.44 -3.23 -5.74
CA LEU A 76 -13.69 -1.91 -6.35
C LEU A 76 -14.30 -2.03 -7.75
N SER A 77 -13.94 -3.08 -8.50
CA SER A 77 -14.51 -3.36 -9.81
C SER A 77 -15.99 -3.78 -9.73
N MET A 78 -16.38 -4.58 -8.72
CA MET A 78 -17.80 -4.89 -8.45
C MET A 78 -18.59 -3.65 -8.07
N LEU A 79 -18.03 -2.79 -7.21
CA LEU A 79 -18.68 -1.50 -6.88
C LEU A 79 -18.87 -0.67 -8.14
N ARG A 80 -17.80 -0.38 -8.90
CA ARG A 80 -17.88 0.40 -10.13
C ARG A 80 -18.95 -0.13 -11.09
N ARG A 81 -18.97 -1.44 -11.39
CA ARG A 81 -19.96 -2.07 -12.27
C ARG A 81 -21.40 -1.99 -11.74
N SER A 82 -21.60 -2.12 -10.44
CA SER A 82 -22.94 -2.09 -9.83
C SER A 82 -23.54 -0.69 -9.91
N PHE A 83 -22.70 0.33 -9.76
CA PHE A 83 -23.10 1.73 -9.78
C PHE A 83 -23.16 2.34 -11.19
N GLU A 84 -22.42 1.82 -12.17
CA GLU A 84 -22.54 2.20 -13.59
C GLU A 84 -23.96 1.95 -14.15
N ARG A 85 -24.71 1.02 -13.55
CA ARG A 85 -26.07 0.64 -13.96
C ARG A 85 -27.16 1.56 -13.39
N SER A 86 -26.83 2.44 -12.45
CA SER A 86 -27.82 3.29 -11.77
C SER A 86 -27.32 4.74 -11.66
N SER A 87 -27.96 5.64 -12.40
CA SER A 87 -27.63 7.07 -12.42
C SER A 87 -27.85 7.76 -11.07
N SER A 88 -28.81 7.31 -10.26
CA SER A 88 -29.06 7.81 -8.90
C SER A 88 -27.98 7.38 -7.90
N ALA A 89 -27.27 6.30 -8.19
CA ALA A 89 -26.29 5.69 -7.30
C ALA A 89 -24.84 6.20 -7.58
N ALA A 90 -24.62 6.86 -8.71
CA ALA A 90 -23.31 7.42 -9.10
C ALA A 90 -22.74 8.40 -8.06
N GLY A 91 -23.60 9.18 -7.39
CA GLY A 91 -23.21 10.07 -6.29
C GLY A 91 -22.60 9.32 -5.10
N THR A 92 -23.22 8.21 -4.68
CA THR A 92 -22.71 7.33 -3.62
C THR A 92 -21.41 6.67 -3.99
N LEU A 93 -21.25 6.17 -5.23
CA LEU A 93 -19.97 5.60 -5.67
C LEU A 93 -18.87 6.65 -5.61
N HIS A 94 -19.12 7.85 -6.16
CA HIS A 94 -18.15 8.92 -6.15
C HIS A 94 -17.76 9.32 -4.71
N ALA A 95 -18.75 9.42 -3.81
CA ALA A 95 -18.50 9.67 -2.40
C ALA A 95 -17.71 8.52 -1.73
N ALA A 96 -18.02 7.26 -2.03
CA ALA A 96 -17.32 6.09 -1.49
C ALA A 96 -15.87 6.06 -1.95
N LEU A 97 -15.62 6.20 -3.26
CA LEU A 97 -14.27 6.26 -3.82
C LEU A 97 -13.48 7.45 -3.25
N ARG A 98 -14.13 8.59 -3.04
CA ARG A 98 -13.51 9.75 -2.39
C ARG A 98 -13.12 9.47 -0.93
N ILE A 99 -13.94 8.72 -0.18
CA ILE A 99 -13.60 8.28 1.18
C ILE A 99 -12.40 7.34 1.12
N ILE A 100 -12.43 6.31 0.26
CA ILE A 100 -11.34 5.35 0.08
C ILE A 100 -10.01 6.04 -0.26
N LYS A 101 -10.03 6.99 -1.21
CA LYS A 101 -8.84 7.76 -1.61
C LYS A 101 -8.26 8.62 -0.49
N LYS A 102 -9.11 9.09 0.42
CA LYS A 102 -8.70 9.86 1.60
C LYS A 102 -8.25 8.98 2.76
N THR A 103 -8.51 7.68 2.72
CA THR A 103 -8.06 6.73 3.73
C THR A 103 -6.53 6.65 3.73
N ARG A 104 -5.95 6.92 4.90
CA ARG A 104 -4.51 6.85 5.18
C ARG A 104 -4.24 5.58 5.98
N VAL A 105 -3.33 4.75 5.49
CA VAL A 105 -3.04 3.44 6.10
C VAL A 105 -1.58 3.35 6.43
N GLY A 106 -1.31 3.18 7.73
CA GLY A 106 0.02 2.96 8.24
C GLY A 106 0.54 1.63 7.72
N LEU A 107 1.76 1.61 7.21
CA LEU A 107 2.51 0.40 6.96
C LEU A 107 3.67 0.36 7.94
N TRP A 108 3.56 -0.51 8.94
CA TRP A 108 4.59 -0.66 9.98
C TRP A 108 4.99 -2.13 10.03
N LEU A 109 6.09 -2.45 9.34
CA LEU A 109 6.57 -3.82 9.18
C LEU A 109 8.04 -3.89 9.59
N PRO A 110 8.46 -4.98 10.24
CA PRO A 110 9.85 -5.14 10.65
C PRO A 110 10.79 -5.21 9.44
N PRO A 111 12.02 -4.68 9.59
CA PRO A 111 13.10 -4.97 8.66
C PRO A 111 13.25 -6.50 8.49
N GLY A 112 13.36 -6.98 7.26
CA GLY A 112 13.49 -8.41 6.96
C GLY A 112 12.17 -9.14 6.64
N ALA A 113 11.01 -8.50 6.87
CA ALA A 113 9.72 -9.01 6.42
C ALA A 113 9.51 -8.74 4.90
N CYS A 114 10.47 -9.13 4.06
CA CYS A 114 10.54 -8.86 2.63
C CYS A 114 9.26 -9.23 1.89
N GLU A 115 8.90 -10.52 1.93
CA GLU A 115 7.70 -11.05 1.28
C GLU A 115 6.44 -10.42 1.86
N SER A 116 6.37 -10.32 3.19
CA SER A 116 5.30 -9.67 3.91
C SER A 116 5.11 -8.20 3.51
N SER A 117 6.20 -7.46 3.29
CA SER A 117 6.20 -6.05 2.89
C SER A 117 5.77 -5.87 1.44
N ILE A 118 6.30 -6.68 0.53
CA ILE A 118 5.86 -6.66 -0.88
C ILE A 118 4.39 -7.05 -0.97
N THR A 119 3.97 -8.08 -0.26
CA THR A 119 2.59 -8.57 -0.27
C THR A 119 1.64 -7.56 0.38
N ALA A 120 2.03 -6.97 1.51
CA ALA A 120 1.29 -5.90 2.17
C ALA A 120 1.13 -4.68 1.26
N ARG A 121 2.21 -4.23 0.60
CA ARG A 121 2.18 -3.13 -0.37
C ARG A 121 1.22 -3.48 -1.53
N ARG A 122 1.33 -4.66 -2.14
CA ARG A 122 0.43 -5.12 -3.20
C ARG A 122 -1.04 -5.16 -2.78
N ALA A 123 -1.32 -5.66 -1.58
CA ALA A 123 -2.67 -5.70 -1.03
C ALA A 123 -3.27 -4.29 -0.86
N LEU A 124 -2.43 -3.28 -0.63
CA LEU A 124 -2.84 -1.87 -0.55
C LEU A 124 -2.95 -1.20 -1.93
N TRP A 125 -2.19 -1.64 -2.93
CA TRP A 125 -2.20 -1.07 -4.29
C TRP A 125 -3.57 -1.22 -4.96
N GLY A 126 -4.22 -2.37 -4.78
CA GLY A 126 -5.57 -2.61 -5.29
C GLY A 126 -6.69 -1.80 -4.63
N ARG A 127 -6.38 -0.97 -3.61
CA ARG A 127 -7.40 -0.35 -2.75
C ARG A 127 -7.51 1.16 -2.88
N GLU A 128 -6.81 1.79 -3.82
CA GLU A 128 -6.85 3.26 -4.08
C GLU A 128 -6.63 4.15 -2.85
N CYS A 129 -6.07 3.62 -1.76
CA CYS A 129 -5.77 4.38 -0.56
C CYS A 129 -4.44 5.12 -0.67
N THR A 130 -4.12 5.87 0.39
CA THR A 130 -2.77 6.38 0.58
C THR A 130 -2.05 5.60 1.65
N VAL A 131 -0.88 5.07 1.29
CA VAL A 131 0.00 4.38 2.22
C VAL A 131 0.87 5.39 2.96
N VAL A 132 0.92 5.27 4.28
CA VAL A 132 1.80 6.03 5.16
C VAL A 132 2.81 5.04 5.73
N PRO A 133 3.99 4.90 5.14
CA PRO A 133 4.98 4.04 5.75
C PRO A 133 5.46 4.63 7.07
N LEU A 134 5.59 3.79 8.09
CA LEU A 134 6.01 4.15 9.44
C LEU A 134 7.35 3.48 9.76
N PRO A 135 8.33 4.20 10.33
CA PRO A 135 9.64 3.64 10.65
C PRO A 135 9.51 2.57 11.73
N TYR A 136 10.07 1.39 11.48
CA TYR A 136 10.06 0.31 12.47
C TYR A 136 11.07 0.51 13.60
N SER A 137 12.25 1.05 13.26
CA SER A 137 13.36 1.27 14.19
C SER A 137 13.13 2.40 15.20
N ASP A 138 12.20 3.31 14.92
CA ASP A 138 11.91 4.47 15.76
C ASP A 138 10.40 4.58 16.04
N SER A 139 9.99 3.99 17.17
CA SER A 139 8.59 3.98 17.60
C SER A 139 8.05 5.38 17.92
N GLU A 140 8.90 6.33 18.31
CA GLU A 140 8.46 7.70 18.62
C GLU A 140 8.18 8.47 17.33
N SER A 141 9.10 8.39 16.36
CA SER A 141 8.87 8.94 15.02
C SER A 141 7.65 8.31 14.35
N ALA A 142 7.45 6.99 14.47
CA ALA A 142 6.26 6.32 13.94
C ALA A 142 4.97 6.82 14.60
N ARG A 143 4.96 7.12 15.90
CA ARG A 143 3.81 7.74 16.58
C ARG A 143 3.51 9.13 16.04
N LEU A 144 4.53 9.98 15.92
CA LEU A 144 4.39 11.33 15.39
C LEU A 144 3.87 11.31 13.94
N MET A 145 4.45 10.46 13.10
CA MET A 145 4.04 10.30 11.70
C MET A 145 2.62 9.77 11.57
N ALA A 146 2.22 8.80 12.38
CA ALA A 146 0.85 8.26 12.39
C ALA A 146 -0.16 9.31 12.82
N ALA A 147 0.16 10.11 13.85
CA ALA A 147 -0.69 11.19 14.33
C ALA A 147 -0.84 12.32 13.30
N ASP A 148 0.28 12.84 12.78
CA ASP A 148 0.31 13.95 11.82
C ASP A 148 -0.38 13.57 10.49
N SER A 149 -0.19 12.33 10.03
CA SER A 149 -0.86 11.81 8.85
C SER A 149 -2.34 11.47 9.05
N ARG A 150 -2.86 11.56 10.28
CA ARG A 150 -4.21 11.12 10.68
C ARG A 150 -4.46 9.66 10.30
N THR A 151 -3.44 8.82 10.42
CA THR A 151 -3.52 7.39 10.15
C THR A 151 -4.43 6.72 11.17
N ARG A 152 -5.57 6.19 10.70
CA ARG A 152 -6.57 5.52 11.56
C ARG A 152 -6.51 4.01 11.51
N SER A 153 -5.74 3.46 10.59
CA SER A 153 -5.62 2.03 10.40
C SER A 153 -4.19 1.67 10.05
N ILE A 154 -3.68 0.60 10.63
CA ILE A 154 -2.31 0.14 10.38
C ILE A 154 -2.37 -1.30 9.92
N LEU A 155 -1.70 -1.56 8.80
CA LEU A 155 -1.47 -2.89 8.31
C LEU A 155 -0.42 -3.57 9.18
N VAL A 156 -0.82 -4.66 9.84
CA VAL A 156 0.00 -5.36 10.82
C VAL A 156 0.11 -6.85 10.50
N ASP A 157 1.30 -7.38 10.72
CA ASP A 157 1.47 -8.82 10.89
C ASP A 157 0.99 -9.20 12.31
N THR A 158 -0.18 -9.84 12.38
CA THR A 158 -0.78 -10.24 13.66
C THR A 158 0.00 -11.34 14.38
N ALA A 159 0.95 -12.00 13.72
CA ALA A 159 1.83 -12.97 14.36
C ALA A 159 2.86 -12.28 15.27
N ASN A 160 3.21 -11.03 14.99
CA ASN A 160 4.17 -10.26 15.78
C ASN A 160 3.47 -9.49 16.93
N LYS A 161 3.69 -9.94 18.17
CA LYS A 161 3.08 -9.34 19.38
C LYS A 161 3.49 -7.89 19.61
N GLU A 162 4.76 -7.57 19.41
CA GLU A 162 5.26 -6.19 19.54
C GLU A 162 4.57 -5.28 18.52
N THR A 163 4.33 -5.81 17.31
CA THR A 163 3.64 -5.07 16.26
C THR A 163 2.21 -4.69 16.69
N VAL A 164 1.50 -5.66 17.27
CA VAL A 164 0.13 -5.48 17.76
C VAL A 164 0.06 -4.50 18.93
N GLU A 165 0.98 -4.59 19.89
CA GLU A 165 1.00 -3.73 21.09
C GLU A 165 1.25 -2.26 20.75
N PHE A 166 2.22 -1.99 19.88
CA PHE A 166 2.48 -0.62 19.44
C PHE A 166 1.29 -0.05 18.67
N CYS A 167 0.67 -0.80 17.76
CA CYS A 167 -0.49 -0.28 17.03
C CYS A 167 -1.69 -0.03 17.94
N ARG A 168 -1.88 -0.83 19.01
CA ARG A 168 -2.85 -0.53 20.08
C ARG A 168 -2.51 0.77 20.80
N SER A 169 -1.24 1.05 21.07
CA SER A 169 -0.80 2.29 21.72
C SER A 169 -1.10 3.55 20.90
N LEU A 170 -1.25 3.40 19.58
CA LEU A 170 -1.65 4.48 18.66
C LEU A 170 -3.17 4.73 18.62
N GLY A 171 -3.97 3.86 19.22
CA GLY A 171 -5.43 3.87 19.05
C GLY A 171 -5.87 3.60 17.61
N ALA A 172 -4.98 3.04 16.78
CA ALA A 172 -5.26 2.73 15.38
C ALA A 172 -6.00 1.39 15.27
N ALA A 173 -6.91 1.29 14.30
CA ALA A 173 -7.52 0.01 13.95
C ALA A 173 -6.47 -0.91 13.32
N LEU A 174 -6.41 -2.16 13.80
CA LEU A 174 -5.52 -3.17 13.24
C LEU A 174 -6.13 -3.74 11.96
N LEU A 175 -5.38 -3.74 10.87
CA LEU A 175 -5.71 -4.44 9.65
C LEU A 175 -4.82 -5.69 9.56
N PRO A 176 -5.36 -6.88 9.81
CA PRO A 176 -4.59 -8.11 9.75
C PRO A 176 -4.13 -8.38 8.31
N MET A 177 -2.82 -8.54 8.10
CA MET A 177 -2.27 -8.88 6.79
C MET A 177 -2.88 -10.15 6.21
N ASN A 178 -3.06 -11.20 7.02
CA ASN A 178 -3.60 -12.49 6.57
C ASN A 178 -4.97 -12.37 5.86
N ARG A 179 -5.85 -11.46 6.29
CA ARG A 179 -7.15 -11.19 5.65
C ARG A 179 -7.00 -10.47 4.32
N LEU A 180 -6.00 -9.60 4.22
CA LEU A 180 -5.71 -8.84 3.01
C LEU A 180 -5.05 -9.74 1.95
N ILE A 181 -4.14 -10.62 2.37
CA ILE A 181 -3.45 -11.59 1.50
C ILE A 181 -4.45 -12.57 0.88
N SER A 182 -5.41 -13.09 1.65
CA SER A 182 -6.43 -14.02 1.12
C SER A 182 -7.34 -13.39 0.05
N SER A 183 -7.43 -12.06 0.01
CA SER A 183 -8.20 -11.32 -0.99
C SER A 183 -7.41 -11.00 -2.27
N VAL A 184 -6.08 -11.16 -2.23
CA VAL A 184 -5.20 -11.05 -3.39
C VAL A 184 -5.06 -12.46 -4.00
N PRO A 185 -5.20 -12.65 -5.31
CA PRO A 185 -4.96 -13.95 -5.94
C PRO A 185 -3.61 -14.50 -5.46
N ALA A 186 -3.61 -15.72 -4.94
CA ALA A 186 -2.41 -16.34 -4.41
C ALA A 186 -1.32 -16.29 -5.50
N VAL A 187 -0.22 -15.62 -5.18
CA VAL A 187 0.96 -15.69 -6.01
C VAL A 187 1.53 -17.09 -5.81
N GLU A 188 1.46 -17.92 -6.86
CA GLU A 188 2.14 -19.21 -6.85
C GLU A 188 3.62 -18.97 -6.53
N SER A 189 4.16 -19.77 -5.61
CA SER A 189 5.49 -19.63 -5.01
C SER A 189 6.61 -19.97 -6.00
N SER A 190 6.72 -19.24 -7.09
CA SER A 190 8.00 -19.13 -7.80
C SER A 190 8.84 -18.06 -7.11
N ASP A 191 10.15 -18.28 -7.02
CA ASP A 191 11.17 -17.31 -6.56
C ASP A 191 11.15 -15.97 -7.36
N HIS A 192 10.23 -15.86 -8.32
CA HIS A 192 9.91 -14.70 -9.14
C HIS A 192 8.41 -14.44 -9.08
N LEU A 193 7.99 -13.24 -8.68
CA LEU A 193 6.58 -12.87 -8.59
C LEU A 193 6.01 -12.59 -10.00
N PRO A 194 4.87 -13.19 -10.41
CA PRO A 194 4.30 -12.99 -11.73
C PRO A 194 3.82 -11.55 -11.96
N ASN A 195 3.95 -11.13 -13.22
CA ASN A 195 3.64 -9.79 -13.71
C ASN A 195 2.12 -9.63 -13.89
N HIS A 196 1.43 -9.08 -12.88
CA HIS A 196 0.03 -8.69 -13.04
C HIS A 196 -0.04 -7.31 -13.70
N GLY A 197 -0.87 -7.19 -14.75
CA GLY A 197 -1.06 -5.96 -15.55
C GLY A 197 -1.40 -4.70 -14.73
N PRO A 198 -1.62 -3.53 -15.36
CA PRO A 198 -1.49 -2.21 -14.73
C PRO A 198 -2.25 -2.12 -13.39
N VAL A 199 -1.52 -2.36 -12.30
CA VAL A 199 -2.03 -2.22 -10.95
C VAL A 199 -2.13 -0.73 -10.68
N HIS A 200 -3.27 -0.28 -10.18
CA HIS A 200 -3.41 1.08 -9.68
C HIS A 200 -2.30 1.33 -8.63
N VAL A 201 -1.36 2.21 -8.95
CA VAL A 201 -0.32 2.60 -8.00
C VAL A 201 -0.98 3.44 -6.90
N PRO A 202 -0.83 3.10 -5.61
CA PRO A 202 -1.43 3.88 -4.54
C PRO A 202 -0.74 5.23 -4.43
N SER A 203 -1.43 6.19 -3.83
CA SER A 203 -0.72 7.36 -3.33
C SER A 203 0.12 6.95 -2.11
N ILE A 204 1.24 7.62 -1.89
CA ILE A 204 2.05 7.46 -0.68
C ILE A 204 2.18 8.80 0.04
N SER A 205 2.37 8.76 1.34
CA SER A 205 2.65 9.93 2.15
C SER A 205 3.81 9.58 3.07
N TYR A 206 5.02 9.83 2.60
CA TYR A 206 6.26 9.61 3.35
C TYR A 206 6.65 10.88 4.11
N TYR A 207 7.69 10.80 4.94
CA TYR A 207 8.20 11.95 5.67
C TYR A 207 9.67 12.16 5.36
N HIS A 208 10.04 13.39 5.04
CA HIS A 208 11.42 13.79 4.79
C HIS A 208 11.75 14.98 5.69
N ILE A 209 12.78 14.84 6.53
CA ILE A 209 13.21 15.86 7.51
C ILE A 209 12.01 16.34 8.36
N GLY A 210 11.23 15.38 8.88
CA GLY A 210 10.07 15.62 9.74
C GLY A 210 8.85 16.26 9.05
N LYS A 211 8.87 16.45 7.73
CA LYS A 211 7.73 17.00 6.97
C LYS A 211 7.06 15.93 6.14
N GLN A 212 5.73 15.93 6.15
CA GLN A 212 4.92 15.07 5.30
C GLN A 212 5.09 15.45 3.81
N CYS A 213 5.45 14.47 2.99
CA CYS A 213 5.61 14.58 1.54
C CYS A 213 4.58 13.68 0.84
N PRO A 214 3.45 14.23 0.39
CA PRO A 214 2.47 13.45 -0.36
C PRO A 214 2.97 13.22 -1.79
N LEU A 215 2.83 11.99 -2.27
CA LEU A 215 3.10 11.59 -3.64
C LEU A 215 1.90 10.84 -4.19
N GLU A 216 1.28 11.40 -5.23
CA GLU A 216 0.11 10.78 -5.85
C GLU A 216 0.51 9.53 -6.63
N GLY A 217 -0.38 8.54 -6.71
CA GLY A 217 -0.13 7.30 -7.44
C GLY A 217 0.35 7.50 -8.88
N ARG A 218 -0.19 8.49 -9.61
CA ARG A 218 0.27 8.82 -10.98
C ARG A 218 1.69 9.37 -11.02
N GLN A 219 2.12 10.08 -9.98
CA GLN A 219 3.47 10.63 -9.89
C GLN A 219 4.45 9.50 -9.55
N LEU A 220 4.10 8.64 -8.60
CA LEU A 220 4.87 7.43 -8.27
C LEU A 220 4.99 6.51 -9.49
N ASP A 221 3.90 6.30 -10.22
CA ASP A 221 3.85 5.54 -11.46
C ASP A 221 4.76 6.12 -12.56
N SER A 222 4.72 7.44 -12.75
CA SER A 222 5.59 8.14 -13.70
C SER A 222 7.06 8.04 -13.31
N ARG A 223 7.37 8.18 -12.01
CA ARG A 223 8.74 8.07 -11.50
C ARG A 223 9.28 6.66 -11.67
N ALA A 224 8.50 5.64 -11.32
CA ALA A 224 8.85 4.25 -11.53
C ALA A 224 9.14 3.94 -13.01
N ARG A 225 8.37 4.49 -13.95
CA ARG A 225 8.65 4.37 -15.39
C ARG A 225 10.01 4.96 -15.78
N ASN A 226 10.33 6.14 -15.24
CA ASN A 226 11.62 6.77 -15.49
C ASN A 226 12.76 5.95 -14.87
N THR A 227 12.57 5.37 -13.69
CA THR A 227 13.54 4.46 -13.06
C THR A 227 13.81 3.23 -13.93
N VAL A 228 12.76 2.57 -14.42
CA VAL A 228 12.90 1.41 -15.33
C VAL A 228 13.72 1.77 -16.55
N ALA A 229 13.43 2.91 -17.20
CA ALA A 229 14.15 3.36 -18.38
C ALA A 229 15.59 3.80 -18.08
N LEU A 230 15.82 4.44 -16.94
CA LEU A 230 17.13 4.93 -16.52
C LEU A 230 18.08 3.78 -16.19
N LEU A 231 17.57 2.75 -15.53
CA LEU A 231 18.34 1.60 -15.07
C LEU A 231 18.34 0.44 -16.06
N ASP A 232 17.64 0.59 -17.19
CA ASP A 232 17.42 -0.46 -18.20
C ASP A 232 17.02 -1.79 -17.52
N LEU A 233 15.98 -1.72 -16.68
CA LEU A 233 15.47 -2.89 -15.97
C LEU A 233 14.61 -3.74 -16.90
N SER A 234 14.81 -5.05 -16.81
CA SER A 234 14.09 -6.05 -17.60
C SER A 234 13.65 -7.23 -16.75
N GLU A 235 12.82 -8.12 -17.32
CA GLU A 235 12.41 -9.38 -16.68
C GLU A 235 13.57 -10.34 -16.39
N ARG A 236 14.76 -10.10 -16.97
CA ARG A 236 15.97 -10.89 -16.70
C ARG A 236 16.70 -10.45 -15.45
N ASP A 237 16.36 -9.28 -14.93
CA ASP A 237 17.05 -8.71 -13.79
C ASP A 237 16.57 -9.32 -12.48
N CYS A 238 17.52 -9.48 -11.56
CA CYS A 238 17.27 -9.78 -10.16
C CYS A 238 17.73 -8.57 -9.35
N VAL A 239 16.79 -7.81 -8.78
CA VAL A 239 17.09 -6.52 -8.15
C VAL A 239 17.07 -6.64 -6.63
N LEU A 240 18.22 -6.37 -6.02
CA LEU A 240 18.37 -6.21 -4.58
C LEU A 240 18.03 -4.76 -4.21
N VAL A 241 16.91 -4.56 -3.50
CA VAL A 241 16.52 -3.24 -2.99
C VAL A 241 17.00 -3.12 -1.55
N CYS A 242 18.04 -2.33 -1.34
CA CYS A 242 18.62 -2.00 -0.04
C CYS A 242 17.91 -0.76 0.50
N GLY A 243 16.87 -0.97 1.30
CA GLY A 243 16.10 0.13 1.85
C GLY A 243 16.97 1.13 2.63
N SER A 244 16.77 2.42 2.36
CA SER A 244 17.41 3.52 3.11
C SER A 244 16.79 3.69 4.50
N GLY A 245 15.64 3.06 4.76
CA GLY A 245 14.77 3.38 5.88
C GLY A 245 13.85 4.56 5.58
N ASP A 246 14.12 5.35 4.52
CA ASP A 246 13.17 6.29 3.94
C ASP A 246 12.22 5.52 3.02
N ALA A 247 11.10 5.15 3.60
CA ALA A 247 10.11 4.37 2.92
C ALA A 247 9.44 5.08 1.72
N GLY A 248 9.74 6.35 1.43
CA GLY A 248 9.34 6.96 0.16
C GLY A 248 10.11 6.38 -1.04
N ALA A 249 11.44 6.30 -0.93
CA ALA A 249 12.32 5.80 -1.99
C ALA A 249 12.06 4.32 -2.27
N ASP A 250 11.92 3.52 -1.19
CA ASP A 250 11.64 2.08 -1.29
C ASP A 250 10.35 1.78 -2.07
N PHE A 251 9.35 2.66 -2.03
CA PHE A 251 8.11 2.45 -2.79
C PHE A 251 8.29 2.74 -4.27
N GLU A 252 9.10 3.73 -4.64
CA GLU A 252 9.43 4.01 -6.03
C GLU A 252 10.25 2.89 -6.65
N ASP A 253 11.28 2.42 -5.94
CA ASP A 253 12.18 1.39 -6.43
C ASP A 253 11.45 0.05 -6.54
N LEU A 254 10.70 -0.38 -5.52
CA LEU A 254 9.88 -1.59 -5.64
C LEU A 254 8.84 -1.47 -6.76
N GLN A 255 8.26 -0.29 -6.99
CA GLN A 255 7.32 -0.09 -8.09
C GLN A 255 8.02 -0.20 -9.45
N ALA A 256 9.24 0.34 -9.57
CA ALA A 256 10.04 0.24 -10.79
C ALA A 256 10.38 -1.21 -11.12
N VAL A 257 10.91 -1.95 -10.15
CA VAL A 257 11.29 -3.36 -10.31
C VAL A 257 10.07 -4.20 -10.70
N GLN A 258 8.92 -4.00 -10.05
CA GLN A 258 7.69 -4.71 -10.42
C GLN A 258 7.21 -4.35 -11.83
N ARG A 259 7.36 -3.10 -12.28
CA ARG A 259 6.98 -2.71 -13.64
C ARG A 259 7.90 -3.28 -14.71
N ALA A 260 9.19 -3.44 -14.42
CA ALA A 260 10.13 -4.11 -15.30
C ALA A 260 9.85 -5.61 -15.45
N GLY A 261 9.05 -6.19 -14.53
CA GLY A 261 8.89 -7.63 -14.42
C GLY A 261 10.13 -8.32 -13.86
N ALA A 262 11.04 -7.56 -13.23
CA ALA A 262 12.27 -8.07 -12.66
C ALA A 262 12.02 -8.84 -11.35
N GLY A 263 12.91 -9.78 -11.04
CA GLY A 263 12.97 -10.44 -9.75
C GLY A 263 13.29 -9.44 -8.63
N ILE A 264 12.68 -9.61 -7.46
CA ILE A 264 12.84 -8.67 -6.34
C ILE A 264 13.42 -9.42 -5.14
N VAL A 265 14.55 -8.92 -4.66
CA VAL A 265 15.16 -9.31 -3.40
C VAL A 265 15.10 -8.07 -2.52
N ASN A 266 14.05 -7.91 -1.73
CA ASN A 266 13.99 -6.78 -0.80
C ASN A 266 14.72 -7.18 0.48
N PHE A 267 15.90 -6.62 0.71
CA PHE A 267 16.78 -7.05 1.79
C PHE A 267 17.01 -5.90 2.75
N SER A 268 16.63 -6.10 4.01
CA SER A 268 16.97 -5.17 5.08
C SER A 268 18.26 -5.62 5.73
N ALA A 269 19.38 -5.24 5.13
CA ALA A 269 20.69 -5.50 5.70
C ALA A 269 20.96 -4.58 6.90
N GLU A 270 21.56 -5.14 7.93
CA GLU A 270 22.14 -4.35 9.03
C GLU A 270 23.58 -3.94 8.72
N SER A 271 24.31 -4.73 7.91
CA SER A 271 25.69 -4.43 7.50
C SER A 271 25.89 -4.42 5.98
N PRO A 272 26.88 -3.68 5.46
CA PRO A 272 27.28 -3.73 4.05
C PRO A 272 27.71 -5.15 3.60
N GLU A 273 28.31 -5.94 4.49
CA GLU A 273 28.67 -7.34 4.24
C GLU A 273 27.45 -8.21 3.95
N ASP A 274 26.36 -8.01 4.70
CA ASP A 274 25.11 -8.76 4.47
C ASP A 274 24.50 -8.43 3.10
N ILE A 275 24.62 -7.18 2.64
CA ILE A 275 24.16 -6.78 1.29
C ILE A 275 24.92 -7.57 0.22
N VAL A 276 26.24 -7.69 0.36
CA VAL A 276 27.10 -8.41 -0.59
C VAL A 276 26.78 -9.90 -0.59
N VAL A 277 26.60 -10.50 0.59
CA VAL A 277 26.20 -11.91 0.71
C VAL A 277 24.83 -12.14 0.07
N ALA A 278 23.85 -11.28 0.37
CA ALA A 278 22.51 -11.37 -0.19
C ALA A 278 22.52 -11.19 -1.72
N ALA A 279 23.29 -10.24 -2.24
CA ALA A 279 23.45 -10.03 -3.68
C ALA A 279 24.00 -11.29 -4.36
N ARG A 280 25.02 -11.92 -3.77
CA ARG A 280 25.61 -13.14 -4.31
C ARG A 280 24.64 -14.33 -4.27
N GLU A 281 24.04 -14.60 -3.12
CA GLU A 281 23.16 -15.76 -2.92
C GLU A 281 21.92 -15.69 -3.81
N SER A 282 21.39 -14.49 -4.01
CA SER A 282 20.25 -14.25 -4.88
C SER A 282 20.60 -14.06 -6.36
N LYS A 283 21.90 -14.05 -6.69
CA LYS A 283 22.41 -13.71 -8.03
C LYS A 283 21.81 -12.39 -8.54
N ALA A 284 21.81 -11.38 -7.66
CA ALA A 284 21.35 -10.06 -8.00
C ALA A 284 22.16 -9.52 -9.20
N THR A 285 21.47 -8.95 -10.18
CA THR A 285 22.07 -8.24 -11.31
C THR A 285 22.04 -6.72 -11.11
N VAL A 286 21.23 -6.24 -10.15
CA VAL A 286 21.14 -4.82 -9.80
C VAL A 286 21.04 -4.65 -8.29
N ILE A 287 21.80 -3.72 -7.70
CA ILE A 287 21.60 -3.25 -6.32
C ILE A 287 21.11 -1.81 -6.37
N ILE A 288 19.96 -1.53 -5.75
CA ILE A 288 19.41 -0.18 -5.60
C ILE A 288 19.43 0.17 -4.11
N GLY A 289 20.02 1.30 -3.74
CA GLY A 289 20.09 1.70 -2.34
C GLY A 289 20.62 3.11 -2.11
N ASP A 290 20.69 3.48 -0.84
CA ASP A 290 21.25 4.74 -0.37
C ASP A 290 22.72 4.92 -0.80
N CYS A 291 23.11 6.14 -1.14
CA CYS A 291 24.45 6.48 -1.61
C CYS A 291 25.55 6.13 -0.60
N ASP A 292 25.32 6.42 0.67
CA ASP A 292 26.32 6.17 1.70
C ASP A 292 26.43 4.68 1.98
N LYS A 293 25.31 3.96 2.06
CA LYS A 293 25.32 2.49 2.17
C LYS A 293 26.02 1.82 1.00
N LEU A 294 25.77 2.26 -0.24
CA LEU A 294 26.37 1.64 -1.41
C LEU A 294 27.87 1.94 -1.55
N LYS A 295 28.37 3.08 -1.03
CA LYS A 295 29.81 3.31 -0.90
C LYS A 295 30.43 2.28 0.03
N GLU A 296 29.84 2.05 1.19
CA GLU A 296 30.32 1.04 2.15
C GLU A 296 30.30 -0.38 1.55
N VAL A 297 29.24 -0.73 0.80
CA VAL A 297 29.14 -2.00 0.07
C VAL A 297 30.27 -2.12 -0.96
N THR A 298 30.55 -1.04 -1.70
CA THR A 298 31.64 -1.00 -2.69
C THR A 298 32.99 -1.24 -2.01
N GLU A 299 33.24 -0.63 -0.85
CA GLU A 299 34.47 -0.84 -0.07
C GLU A 299 34.60 -2.28 0.45
N VAL A 300 33.50 -2.93 0.85
CA VAL A 300 33.50 -4.36 1.18
C VAL A 300 33.86 -5.20 -0.04
N MET A 301 33.22 -4.96 -1.19
CA MET A 301 33.50 -5.71 -2.42
C MET A 301 34.97 -5.59 -2.88
N VAL A 302 35.59 -4.41 -2.72
CA VAL A 302 37.01 -4.20 -3.03
C VAL A 302 37.95 -5.01 -2.12
N ARG A 303 37.53 -5.32 -0.90
CA ARG A 303 38.30 -6.11 0.08
C ARG A 303 38.06 -7.62 -0.03
N MET A 304 37.04 -8.06 -0.78
CA MET A 304 36.75 -9.48 -0.99
C MET A 304 37.85 -10.20 -1.76
N ASP A 305 37.89 -11.53 -1.64
CA ASP A 305 38.72 -12.38 -2.49
C ASP A 305 38.50 -12.05 -3.98
N PRO A 306 39.57 -11.91 -4.79
CA PRO A 306 39.47 -11.55 -6.19
C PRO A 306 38.56 -12.49 -7.01
N ILE A 307 38.54 -13.78 -6.71
CA ILE A 307 37.75 -14.76 -7.44
C ILE A 307 36.25 -14.50 -7.23
N TYR A 308 35.83 -14.34 -5.97
CA TYR A 308 34.42 -14.04 -5.65
C TYR A 308 34.00 -12.66 -6.14
N ARG A 309 34.94 -11.71 -6.17
CA ARG A 309 34.68 -10.36 -6.67
C ARG A 309 34.43 -10.36 -8.18
N GLU A 310 35.23 -11.09 -8.96
CA GLU A 310 35.03 -11.22 -10.40
C GLU A 310 33.70 -11.91 -10.73
N GLU A 311 33.34 -12.97 -9.99
CA GLU A 311 32.05 -13.65 -10.15
C GLU A 311 30.87 -12.69 -9.90
N LEU A 312 30.94 -11.89 -8.83
CA LEU A 312 29.88 -10.93 -8.50
C LEU A 312 29.83 -9.76 -9.49
N LEU A 313 30.98 -9.22 -9.92
CA LEU A 313 31.04 -8.02 -10.78
C LEU A 313 30.70 -8.27 -12.25
N GLN A 314 30.73 -9.52 -12.73
CA GLN A 314 30.44 -9.81 -14.15
C GLN A 314 29.04 -9.33 -14.57
N ASP A 315 28.05 -9.49 -13.70
CA ASP A 315 26.65 -9.20 -14.00
C ASP A 315 26.01 -8.13 -13.08
N LEU A 316 26.71 -7.71 -12.02
CA LEU A 316 26.15 -6.80 -11.02
C LEU A 316 26.31 -5.33 -11.40
N ARG A 317 25.17 -4.63 -11.48
CA ARG A 317 25.08 -3.18 -11.62
C ARG A 317 24.73 -2.55 -10.27
N MET A 318 25.61 -1.74 -9.70
CA MET A 318 25.30 -0.98 -8.48
C MET A 318 24.74 0.39 -8.85
N VAL A 319 23.54 0.69 -8.35
CA VAL A 319 22.81 1.92 -8.66
C VAL A 319 22.64 2.74 -7.40
N VAL A 320 23.36 3.85 -7.35
CA VAL A 320 23.29 4.82 -6.25
C VAL A 320 22.03 5.67 -6.35
N CYS A 321 21.18 5.60 -5.32
CA CYS A 321 19.95 6.38 -5.22
C CYS A 321 20.03 7.39 -4.08
N ASP A 322 20.70 8.52 -4.32
CA ASP A 322 20.42 9.73 -3.55
C ASP A 322 19.09 10.32 -4.06
N LEU A 323 18.13 10.58 -3.18
CA LEU A 323 16.95 11.35 -3.56
C LEU A 323 16.84 12.63 -2.74
N PRO A 324 16.76 13.77 -3.44
CA PRO A 324 15.66 14.69 -3.12
C PRO A 324 14.53 14.67 -4.18
N TRP A 325 14.83 14.46 -5.48
CA TRP A 325 13.88 14.40 -6.63
C TRP A 325 14.62 14.46 -7.99
N ARG A 326 15.60 13.55 -8.20
CA ARG A 326 16.31 13.22 -9.47
C ARG A 326 16.43 14.37 -10.50
N HIS A 327 17.36 15.30 -10.24
CA HIS A 327 17.84 16.24 -11.26
C HIS A 327 18.45 15.46 -12.44
N SER A 328 17.91 15.73 -13.63
CA SER A 328 18.16 15.02 -14.90
C SER A 328 19.59 15.11 -15.47
N SER A 329 20.54 15.71 -14.74
CA SER A 329 21.91 15.92 -15.21
C SER A 329 22.98 15.16 -14.42
N VAL A 330 22.69 14.67 -13.20
CA VAL A 330 23.71 14.06 -12.33
C VAL A 330 23.74 12.53 -12.46
N LEU A 331 22.58 11.87 -12.51
CA LEU A 331 22.52 10.41 -12.69
C LEU A 331 23.16 9.95 -14.01
N LYS A 332 23.08 10.77 -15.07
CA LYS A 332 23.72 10.43 -16.36
C LYS A 332 25.25 10.40 -16.28
N SER A 333 25.88 11.14 -15.35
CA SER A 333 27.34 11.17 -15.20
C SER A 333 27.89 10.25 -14.11
N MET A 334 27.03 9.49 -13.41
CA MET A 334 27.45 8.47 -12.43
C MET A 334 27.16 7.04 -12.92
N VAL A 335 26.25 6.89 -13.90
CA VAL A 335 26.04 5.64 -14.63
C VAL A 335 27.11 5.45 -15.73
N GLU A 336 27.62 6.56 -16.29
CA GLU A 336 28.87 6.59 -17.07
C GLU A 336 30.10 6.50 -16.15
#